data_AF-A0AAJ2A4V2-F1
#
_entry.id   AF-A0AAJ2A4V2-F1
#
_cell.length_a   1.000
_cell.length_b   1.000
_cell.length_c   1.000
_cell.angle_alpha   90.00
_cell.angle_beta   90.00
_cell.angle_gamma   90.00
#
_symmetry.space_group_name_H-M   'P 1'
#
loop_
_entity.id
_entity.type
_entity.pdbx_description
1 polymer ?
#
loop_
_entity_poly.entity_id
_entity_poly.type
_entity_poly.pdbx_seq_one_letter_code
_entity_poly.pdbx_strand_id
1 'polypeptide(L)' 'CKLRHGKHPVLTMCAVNAVTEADAAGNRKFTKQKATGRIDGMVALAMAVGATQLHAEEAQKEPQMFFI' A
#
# COMPACT_ATOMS: atom_id res chain seq x y z
N CYS A 1 12.23 3.27 -3.45
CA CYS A 1 12.00 3.11 -2.00
C CYS A 1 12.28 1.68 -1.58
N LYS A 2 13.13 1.46 -0.57
CA LYS A 2 13.35 0.15 0.07
C LYS A 2 12.49 0.09 1.33
N LEU A 3 11.60 -0.90 1.43
CA LEU A 3 10.73 -1.05 2.60
C LEU A 3 11.57 -1.44 3.82
N ARG A 4 11.43 -0.69 4.92
CA ARG A 4 12.05 -0.98 6.22
C ARG A 4 11.23 -2.04 6.95
N HIS A 5 11.33 -3.28 6.48
CA HIS A 5 10.59 -4.44 7.01
C HIS A 5 11.25 -5.06 8.27
N GLY A 6 12.50 -4.72 8.58
CA GLY A 6 13.16 -5.12 9.85
C GLY A 6 13.33 -6.63 10.06
N LYS A 7 13.08 -7.46 9.04
CA LYS A 7 13.06 -8.93 9.10
C LYS A 7 12.08 -9.48 10.16
N HIS A 8 11.00 -8.75 10.46
CA HIS A 8 10.00 -9.23 11.40
C HIS A 8 9.35 -10.53 10.88
N PRO A 9 9.38 -11.65 11.62
CA PRO A 9 9.04 -12.97 11.09
C PRO A 9 7.61 -13.05 10.54
N VAL A 10 6.65 -12.38 11.20
CA VAL A 10 5.25 -12.35 10.76
C VAL A 10 5.07 -11.58 9.45
N LEU A 11 5.79 -10.45 9.31
CA LEU A 11 5.69 -9.64 8.11
C LEU A 11 6.40 -10.34 6.93
N THR A 12 7.48 -11.10 7.20
CA THR A 12 8.15 -11.95 6.20
C THR A 12 7.24 -13.05 5.73
N MET A 13 6.55 -13.73 6.65
CA MET A 13 5.57 -14.76 6.33
C MET A 13 4.42 -14.19 5.47
N CYS A 14 3.88 -13.03 5.84
CA CYS A 14 2.85 -12.36 5.04
C CYS A 14 3.34 -12.00 3.63
N ALA A 15 4.60 -11.57 3.49
CA ALA A 15 5.21 -11.25 2.21
C ALA A 15 5.40 -12.49 1.31
N VAL A 16 5.84 -13.61 1.89
CA VAL A 16 6.03 -14.87 1.15
C VAL A 16 4.70 -15.46 0.67
N ASN A 17 3.62 -15.28 1.42
CA ASN A 17 2.29 -15.80 1.09
C ASN A 17 1.48 -14.89 0.15
N ALA A 18 1.93 -13.66 -0.11
CA ALA A 18 1.16 -12.69 -0.87
C ALA A 18 1.21 -12.97 -2.38
N VAL A 19 0.04 -13.12 -2.99
CA VAL A 19 -0.11 -13.30 -4.44
C VAL A 19 -0.90 -12.14 -5.02
N THR A 20 -0.42 -11.57 -6.13
CA THR A 20 -1.10 -10.51 -6.87
C THR A 20 -1.85 -11.06 -8.07
N GLU A 21 -3.08 -10.60 -8.27
CA GLU A 21 -3.89 -10.88 -9.46
C GLU A 21 -4.23 -9.58 -10.17
N ALA A 22 -4.19 -9.62 -11.50
CA ALA A 22 -4.68 -8.53 -12.33
C ALA A 22 -6.20 -8.65 -12.50
N ASP A 23 -6.92 -7.53 -12.44
CA ASP A 23 -8.31 -7.44 -12.85
C ASP A 23 -8.44 -7.06 -14.34
N ALA A 24 -9.66 -7.08 -14.87
CA ALA A 24 -9.93 -6.73 -16.27
C ALA A 24 -9.64 -5.26 -16.60
N ALA A 25 -9.55 -4.39 -15.60
CA ALA A 25 -9.19 -2.98 -15.75
C ALA A 25 -7.66 -2.75 -15.68
N GLY A 26 -6.87 -3.81 -15.50
CA GLY A 26 -5.41 -3.75 -15.43
C GLY A 26 -4.86 -3.42 -14.04
N ASN A 27 -5.71 -3.31 -13.01
CA ASN A 27 -5.25 -3.09 -11.65
C ASN A 27 -4.72 -4.40 -11.06
N ARG A 28 -3.75 -4.28 -10.13
CA ARG A 28 -3.19 -5.42 -9.41
C ARG A 28 -3.67 -5.40 -7.96
N LYS A 29 -4.34 -6.47 -7.53
CA LYS A 29 -4.83 -6.65 -6.16
C LYS A 29 -4.15 -7.84 -5.49
N PHE A 30 -4.02 -7.80 -4.17
CA PHE A 30 -3.69 -9.00 -3.41
C PHE A 30 -4.92 -9.91 -3.31
N THR A 31 -4.75 -11.19 -3.63
CA THR A 31 -5.86 -12.16 -3.59
C THR A 31 -5.72 -13.08 -2.39
N LYS A 32 -6.84 -13.34 -1.68
CA LYS A 32 -6.90 -14.38 -0.64
C LYS A 32 -7.13 -15.77 -1.22
N GLN A 33 -7.65 -15.87 -2.44
CA GLN A 33 -8.05 -17.15 -3.05
C GLN A 33 -6.84 -18.01 -3.42
N LYS A 34 -5.73 -17.38 -3.83
CA LYS A 34 -4.47 -18.06 -4.18
C LYS A 34 -3.38 -17.92 -3.11
N ALA A 35 -3.67 -17.24 -2.01
CA ALA A 35 -2.71 -17.10 -0.92
C ALA A 35 -2.67 -18.40 -0.10
N THR A 36 -1.46 -18.85 0.25
CA THR A 36 -1.20 -20.04 1.07
C THR A 36 -1.28 -19.77 2.57
N GLY A 37 -1.48 -18.51 2.98
CA GLY A 37 -1.50 -18.10 4.37
C GLY A 37 -1.99 -16.66 4.56
N ARG A 38 -1.63 -16.06 5.71
CA ARG A 38 -2.01 -14.68 6.04
C ARG A 38 -1.32 -13.68 5.11
N ILE A 39 -2.05 -12.65 4.69
CA ILE A 39 -1.54 -11.56 3.84
C ILE A 39 -1.88 -10.16 4.37
N ASP A 40 -2.53 -10.09 5.53
CA ASP A 40 -3.05 -8.84 6.09
C ASP A 40 -1.93 -7.81 6.31
N GLY A 41 -0.72 -8.27 6.65
CA GLY A 41 0.47 -7.41 6.75
C GLY A 41 0.87 -6.73 5.44
N MET A 42 0.71 -7.41 4.30
CA MET A 42 1.01 -6.80 2.99
C MET A 42 -0.08 -5.86 2.51
N VAL A 43 -1.33 -6.21 2.80
CA VAL A 43 -2.48 -5.35 2.52
C VAL A 43 -2.39 -4.05 3.33
N ALA A 44 -2.10 -4.16 4.63
CA ALA A 44 -1.90 -3.00 5.50
C ALA A 44 -0.74 -2.10 5.02
N LEU A 45 0.36 -2.70 4.58
CA LEU A 45 1.49 -1.96 4.03
C LEU A 45 1.12 -1.20 2.75
N ALA A 46 0.39 -1.83 1.82
CA ALA A 46 -0.06 -1.17 0.60
C ALA A 46 -1.01 0.00 0.91
N MET A 47 -1.94 -0.18 1.85
CA MET A 47 -2.82 0.90 2.32
C MET A 47 -2.03 2.04 2.97
N ALA A 48 -1.04 1.74 3.81
CA ALA A 48 -0.20 2.75 4.44
C ALA A 48 0.58 3.57 3.41
N VAL A 49 1.18 2.92 2.40
CA VAL A 49 1.88 3.61 1.31
C VAL A 49 0.92 4.52 0.54
N GLY A 50 -0.28 4.02 0.19
CA GLY A 50 -1.30 4.83 -0.48
C GLY A 50 -1.71 6.06 0.33
N ALA A 51 -1.98 5.89 1.63
CA ALA A 51 -2.33 6.99 2.52
C ALA A 51 -1.20 8.04 2.60
N THR A 52 0.07 7.63 2.69
CA THR A 52 1.19 8.58 2.70
C THR A 52 1.33 9.37 1.40
N GLN A 53 0.95 8.79 0.27
CA GLN A 53 0.98 9.47 -1.03
C GLN A 53 -0.16 10.48 -1.16
N LEU A 54 -1.37 10.13 -0.70
CA LEU A 54 -2.51 11.04 -0.69
C LEU A 54 -2.24 12.30 0.15
N HIS A 55 -1.65 12.15 1.33
CA HIS A 55 -1.32 13.29 2.20
C HIS A 55 -0.13 14.12 1.71
N ALA A 56 0.69 13.61 0.78
CA ALA A 56 1.80 14.38 0.22
C ALA A 56 1.31 15.49 -0.73
N GLU A 57 0.12 15.34 -1.33
CA GLU A 57 -0.43 16.30 -2.29
C GLU A 57 -1.10 17.52 -1.60
N GLU A 58 -1.54 17.39 -0.34
CA GLU A 58 -2.20 18.46 0.39
C GLU A 58 -1.23 19.54 0.92
N ALA A 59 0.07 19.23 1.01
CA ALA A 59 1.09 20.16 1.52
C ALA A 59 1.44 21.29 0.53
N GLN A 60 0.90 21.26 -0.70
CA GLN A 60 1.26 22.16 -1.79
C GLN A 60 0.03 22.84 -2.40
N LYS A 61 -0.87 23.37 -1.56
CA LYS A 61 -1.78 24.43 -1.97
C LYS A 61 -1.31 25.72 -1.34
N GLU A 62 -0.67 26.58 -2.14
CA GLU A 62 -0.49 27.97 -1.75
C GLU A 62 -1.89 28.57 -1.49
N PRO A 63 -2.18 29.08 -0.28
CA PRO A 63 -3.44 29.75 -0.01
C PRO A 63 -3.47 31.02 -0.86
N GLN A 64 -4.20 30.98 -1.97
CA GLN A 64 -4.47 32.17 -2.76
C GLN A 64 -5.40 33.06 -1.95
N MET A 65 -4.80 33.98 -1.20
CA MET A 65 -5.52 35.05 -0.52
C MET A 65 -6.04 36.00 -1.61
N PHE A 66 -7.28 35.75 -2.03
CA PHE A 66 -8.03 36.65 -2.90
C PHE A 66 -8.45 37.85 -2.06
N PHE A 67 -7.64 38.92 -2.06
CA PHE A 67 -8.04 40.20 -1.51
C PHE A 67 -8.97 40.89 -2.52
N ILE A 68 -10.25 41.01 -2.15
CA ILE A 68 -11.17 42.01 -2.70
C ILE A 68 -10.89 43.34 -1.99
#